data_AF-A0A6P8HJS9-F1
#
_entry.id   AF-A0A6P8HJS9-F1
#
_cell.length_a   1.000
_cell.length_b   1.000
_cell.length_c   1.000
_cell.angle_alpha   90.00
_cell.angle_beta   90.00
_cell.angle_gamma   90.00
#
_symmetry.space_group_name_H-M   'P 1'
#
loop_
_entity.id
_entity.type
_entity.pdbx_description
1 polymer ?
#
loop_
_entity_poly.entity_id
_entity_poly.type
_entity_poly.pdbx_seq_one_letter_code
_entity_poly.pdbx_strand_id
1 'polypeptide(L)'
;MADKTAEKNKKSSEETLALSSEKQKEFEEKVKKIKPKDSDGELVPGVVYLGHIPHGFYENEIRNFFEQFGTVNRVRLSRSKKSARSKGYAFIEFDCDEVAKIAAETMDNYMMFGRLLKCKVISPDKIHPRLWEGSNRKFRHVSRNEIAIKKQNKERNQKEHAANVKNILKKESRKRKKLEKLGIAYDFPGYKEEAEESQPKHKRFSDE
;
A
#
# COMPACT_ATOMS: atom_id res chain seq x y z
N MET A 1 -3.84 -62.15 -11.50
CA MET A 1 -3.05 -61.47 -10.44
C MET A 1 -2.84 -60.02 -10.85
N ALA A 2 -3.88 -59.19 -10.69
CA ALA A 2 -3.87 -57.75 -10.93
C ALA A 2 -4.83 -57.14 -9.87
N ASP A 3 -4.71 -55.85 -9.57
CA ASP A 3 -5.48 -55.05 -8.58
C ASP A 3 -4.92 -54.90 -7.16
N LYS A 4 -3.71 -54.33 -7.01
CA LYS A 4 -3.27 -53.71 -5.73
C LYS A 4 -2.56 -52.36 -5.83
N THR A 5 -2.60 -51.69 -6.98
CA THR A 5 -1.86 -50.42 -7.21
C THR A 5 -2.71 -49.14 -7.17
N ALA A 6 -4.04 -49.23 -7.00
CA ALA A 6 -4.93 -48.05 -7.06
C ALA A 6 -5.22 -47.37 -5.70
N GLU A 7 -4.93 -47.98 -4.56
CA GLU A 7 -5.38 -47.45 -3.25
C GLU A 7 -4.41 -46.45 -2.58
N LYS A 8 -3.17 -46.31 -3.06
CA LYS A 8 -2.17 -45.46 -2.38
C LYS A 8 -2.21 -43.98 -2.76
N ASN A 9 -3.01 -43.57 -3.75
CA ASN A 9 -3.06 -42.18 -4.20
C ASN A 9 -4.29 -41.40 -3.67
N LYS A 10 -5.02 -41.96 -2.70
CA LYS A 10 -6.24 -41.36 -2.13
C LYS A 10 -6.03 -40.69 -0.76
N LYS A 11 -4.79 -40.68 -0.23
CA LYS A 11 -4.51 -40.30 1.17
C LYS A 11 -3.70 -39.01 1.36
N SER A 12 -3.55 -38.19 0.32
CA SER A 12 -2.79 -36.92 0.40
C SER A 12 -3.64 -35.66 0.21
N SER A 13 -4.96 -35.77 0.21
CA SER A 13 -5.89 -34.64 -0.02
C SER A 13 -6.70 -34.22 1.20
N GLU A 14 -6.50 -34.86 2.35
CA GLU A 14 -7.24 -34.55 3.57
C GLU A 14 -6.34 -33.75 4.51
N GLU A 15 -6.84 -32.60 4.95
CA GLU A 15 -6.21 -31.63 5.86
C GLU A 15 -5.33 -30.55 5.20
N THR A 16 -5.86 -29.87 4.18
CA THR A 16 -5.59 -28.44 4.08
C THR A 16 -6.34 -27.72 5.21
N LEU A 17 -5.60 -27.11 6.13
CA LEU A 17 -6.04 -26.47 7.38
C LEU A 17 -7.09 -25.33 7.24
N ALA A 18 -7.60 -25.06 6.04
CA ALA A 18 -8.23 -23.79 5.71
C ALA A 18 -9.76 -23.81 5.59
N LEU A 19 -10.43 -24.98 5.44
CA LEU A 19 -11.89 -25.03 5.32
C LEU A 19 -12.45 -26.35 5.87
N SER A 20 -13.58 -26.31 6.59
CA SER A 20 -14.32 -27.53 6.92
C SER A 20 -14.86 -28.18 5.64
N SER A 21 -14.85 -29.51 5.56
CA SER A 21 -15.32 -30.28 4.38
C SER A 21 -16.71 -29.85 3.89
N GLU A 22 -17.58 -29.45 4.81
CA GLU A 22 -18.93 -28.93 4.51
C GLU A 22 -18.90 -27.58 3.80
N LYS A 23 -18.08 -26.62 4.27
CA LYS A 23 -17.92 -25.31 3.63
C LYS A 23 -17.24 -25.42 2.27
N GLN A 24 -16.33 -26.40 2.11
CA GLN A 24 -15.71 -26.71 0.82
C GLN A 24 -16.74 -27.21 -0.18
N LYS A 25 -17.61 -28.14 0.22
CA LYS A 25 -18.71 -28.63 -0.62
C LYS A 25 -19.71 -27.52 -0.97
N GLU A 26 -20.05 -26.67 -0.01
CA GLU A 26 -20.95 -25.53 -0.26
C GLU A 26 -20.34 -24.53 -1.25
N PHE A 27 -19.04 -24.26 -1.14
CA PHE A 27 -18.31 -23.43 -2.11
C PHE A 27 -18.29 -24.07 -3.50
N GLU A 28 -17.96 -25.37 -3.60
CA GLU A 28 -17.97 -26.10 -4.88
C GLU A 28 -19.36 -26.13 -5.53
N GLU A 29 -20.43 -26.29 -4.73
CA GLU A 29 -21.80 -26.24 -5.23
C GLU A 29 -22.20 -24.83 -5.70
N LYS A 30 -21.78 -23.78 -4.99
CA LYS A 30 -21.98 -22.38 -5.42
C LYS A 30 -21.22 -22.10 -6.72
N VAL A 31 -19.98 -22.55 -6.84
CA VAL A 31 -19.17 -22.41 -8.06
C VAL A 31 -19.78 -23.17 -9.24
N LYS A 32 -20.28 -24.41 -9.04
CA LYS A 32 -20.94 -25.19 -10.10
C LYS A 32 -22.28 -24.59 -10.58
N LYS A 33 -22.99 -23.86 -9.71
CA LYS A 33 -24.23 -23.15 -10.10
C LYS A 33 -23.95 -21.94 -10.98
N ILE A 34 -22.75 -21.38 -10.90
CA ILE A 34 -22.25 -20.37 -11.83
C ILE A 34 -21.82 -21.13 -13.10
N LYS A 35 -22.80 -21.50 -13.94
CA LYS A 35 -22.49 -21.94 -15.30
C LYS A 35 -21.76 -20.79 -16.02
N PRO A 36 -20.78 -21.07 -16.89
CA PRO A 36 -20.35 -20.07 -17.85
C PRO A 36 -21.58 -19.74 -18.69
N LYS A 37 -22.25 -18.62 -18.39
CA LYS A 37 -23.12 -18.03 -19.38
C LYS A 37 -22.17 -17.56 -20.47
N ASP A 38 -22.31 -18.12 -21.66
CA ASP A 38 -21.94 -17.42 -22.87
C ASP A 38 -22.79 -16.14 -22.87
N SER A 39 -22.30 -15.09 -22.21
CA SER A 39 -23.05 -13.86 -22.02
C SER A 39 -22.40 -12.76 -22.85
N ASP A 40 -23.03 -12.47 -23.98
CA ASP A 40 -22.94 -11.20 -24.71
C ASP A 40 -23.44 -9.99 -23.86
N GLY A 41 -23.41 -10.09 -22.53
CA GLY A 41 -23.74 -9.04 -21.59
C GLY A 41 -22.46 -8.35 -21.13
N GLU A 42 -22.46 -7.02 -21.15
CA GLU A 42 -21.34 -6.21 -20.66
C GLU A 42 -20.92 -6.66 -19.25
N LEU A 43 -19.71 -7.23 -19.15
CA LEU A 43 -19.11 -7.56 -17.88
C LEU A 43 -18.77 -6.26 -17.16
N VAL A 44 -19.44 -6.03 -16.03
CA VAL A 44 -19.15 -4.87 -15.18
C VAL A 44 -17.94 -5.22 -14.31
N PRO A 45 -16.84 -4.45 -14.38
CA PRO A 45 -15.65 -4.71 -13.58
C PRO A 45 -15.93 -4.44 -12.10
N GLY A 46 -15.51 -5.37 -11.24
CA GLY A 46 -15.67 -5.29 -9.79
C GLY A 46 -14.35 -4.98 -9.10
N VAL A 47 -14.36 -4.05 -8.12
CA VAL A 47 -13.15 -3.70 -7.37
C VAL A 47 -13.23 -4.14 -5.91
N VAL A 48 -12.22 -4.89 -5.49
CA VAL A 48 -12.06 -5.42 -4.13
C VAL A 48 -10.96 -4.66 -3.40
N TYR A 49 -11.29 -4.18 -2.20
CA TYR A 49 -10.35 -3.76 -1.18
C TYR A 49 -9.77 -4.98 -0.47
N LEU A 50 -8.45 -5.06 -0.40
CA LEU A 50 -7.72 -6.06 0.38
C LEU A 50 -6.89 -5.36 1.46
N GLY A 51 -7.15 -5.66 2.73
CA GLY A 51 -6.47 -5.07 3.89
C GLY A 51 -5.73 -6.10 4.75
N HIS A 52 -4.88 -5.59 5.64
CA HIS A 52 -4.04 -6.38 6.56
C HIS A 52 -3.09 -7.35 5.86
N ILE A 53 -2.60 -6.96 4.69
CA ILE A 53 -1.75 -7.79 3.85
C ILE A 53 -0.41 -8.06 4.57
N PRO A 54 0.02 -9.33 4.68
CA PRO A 54 1.30 -9.69 5.26
C PRO A 54 2.49 -9.17 4.44
N HIS A 55 3.63 -9.00 5.11
CA HIS A 55 4.82 -8.52 4.42
C HIS A 55 5.37 -9.62 3.51
N GLY A 56 5.67 -9.27 2.25
CA GLY A 56 6.10 -10.24 1.23
C GLY A 56 4.98 -10.66 0.26
N PHE A 57 3.71 -10.42 0.63
CA PHE A 57 2.58 -10.63 -0.27
C PHE A 57 2.34 -9.36 -1.09
N TYR A 58 3.07 -9.21 -2.19
CA TYR A 58 3.08 -8.02 -3.03
C TYR A 58 2.22 -8.19 -4.27
N GLU A 59 2.32 -7.26 -5.23
CA GLU A 59 1.44 -7.17 -6.39
C GLU A 59 1.40 -8.45 -7.23
N ASN A 60 2.52 -9.14 -7.40
CA ASN A 60 2.60 -10.37 -8.20
C ASN A 60 1.95 -11.54 -7.45
N GLU A 61 2.24 -11.68 -6.16
CA GLU A 61 1.70 -12.74 -5.31
C GLU A 61 0.18 -12.56 -5.14
N ILE A 62 -0.27 -11.31 -4.96
CA ILE A 62 -1.70 -10.96 -4.92
C ILE A 62 -2.36 -11.34 -6.25
N ARG A 63 -1.77 -10.96 -7.39
CA ARG A 63 -2.34 -11.29 -8.70
C ARG A 63 -2.50 -12.81 -8.86
N ASN A 64 -1.40 -13.55 -8.70
CA ASN A 64 -1.40 -15.01 -8.89
C ASN A 64 -2.34 -15.72 -7.92
N PHE A 65 -2.46 -15.23 -6.67
CA PHE A 65 -3.36 -15.82 -5.69
C PHE A 65 -4.83 -15.54 -6.02
N PHE A 66 -5.18 -14.32 -6.44
CA PHE A 66 -6.56 -13.98 -6.73
C PHE A 66 -7.04 -14.42 -8.12
N GLU A 67 -6.11 -14.77 -9.01
CA GLU A 67 -6.40 -15.34 -10.33
C GLU A 67 -7.16 -16.69 -10.23
N GLN A 68 -7.08 -17.39 -9.09
CA GLN A 68 -7.87 -18.61 -8.82
C GLN A 68 -9.39 -18.36 -8.77
N PHE A 69 -9.82 -17.13 -8.46
CA PHE A 69 -11.24 -16.77 -8.42
C PHE A 69 -11.75 -16.33 -9.79
N GLY A 70 -10.87 -15.76 -10.63
CA GLY A 70 -11.17 -15.32 -11.98
C GLY A 70 -10.13 -14.32 -12.51
N THR A 71 -10.35 -13.83 -13.73
CA THR A 71 -9.42 -12.93 -14.42
C THR A 71 -9.26 -11.61 -13.69
N VAL A 72 -8.02 -11.29 -13.31
CA VAL A 72 -7.65 -10.05 -12.62
C VAL A 72 -7.11 -9.04 -13.64
N ASN A 73 -7.84 -7.94 -13.85
CA ASN A 73 -7.43 -6.87 -14.75
C ASN A 73 -6.29 -6.05 -14.13
N ARG A 74 -6.51 -5.44 -12.97
CA ARG A 74 -5.56 -4.51 -12.33
C ARG A 74 -5.34 -4.86 -10.87
N VAL A 75 -4.09 -4.79 -10.42
CA VAL A 75 -3.72 -4.89 -9.00
C VAL A 75 -2.95 -3.64 -8.63
N ARG A 76 -3.32 -3.03 -7.50
CA ARG A 76 -2.64 -1.87 -6.94
C ARG A 76 -2.41 -2.04 -5.45
N LEU A 77 -1.21 -2.43 -5.06
CA LEU A 77 -0.77 -2.35 -3.67
C LEU A 77 -0.42 -0.91 -3.30
N SER A 78 -1.02 -0.40 -2.23
CA SER A 78 -0.71 0.94 -1.74
C SER A 78 0.68 0.96 -1.10
N ARG A 79 1.54 1.87 -1.57
CA ARG A 79 2.92 2.03 -1.10
C ARG A 79 3.19 3.47 -0.69
N SER A 80 4.18 3.66 0.19
CA SER A 80 4.69 4.98 0.56
C SER A 80 5.43 5.61 -0.63
N LYS A 81 5.09 6.86 -0.98
CA LYS A 81 5.78 7.60 -2.06
C LYS A 81 7.26 7.85 -1.77
N LYS A 82 7.64 7.90 -0.48
CA LYS A 82 9.03 8.18 -0.05
C LYS A 82 9.89 6.93 0.01
N SER A 83 9.41 5.89 0.70
CA SER A 83 10.18 4.68 1.01
C SER A 83 9.82 3.47 0.16
N ALA A 84 8.80 3.56 -0.69
CA ALA A 84 8.26 2.45 -1.49
C ALA A 84 7.79 1.21 -0.69
N ARG A 85 7.79 1.29 0.65
CA ARG A 85 7.26 0.24 1.52
C ARG A 85 5.75 0.10 1.35
N SER A 86 5.24 -1.13 1.44
CA SER A 86 3.81 -1.40 1.44
C SER A 86 3.14 -0.75 2.65
N LYS A 87 1.90 -0.28 2.46
CA LYS A 87 1.03 0.21 3.53
C LYS A 87 0.12 -0.88 4.10
N GLY A 88 0.22 -2.12 3.60
CA GLY A 88 -0.56 -3.26 4.06
C GLY A 88 -1.98 -3.34 3.51
N TYR A 89 -2.28 -2.64 2.41
CA TYR A 89 -3.56 -2.75 1.71
C TYR A 89 -3.41 -2.56 0.20
N ALA A 90 -4.28 -3.21 -0.57
CA ALA A 90 -4.31 -3.23 -2.02
C ALA A 90 -5.74 -3.10 -2.55
N PHE A 91 -5.83 -2.79 -3.84
CA PHE A 91 -7.05 -2.81 -4.62
C PHE A 91 -6.86 -3.78 -5.78
N ILE A 92 -7.88 -4.59 -6.03
CA ILE A 92 -7.89 -5.60 -7.08
C ILE A 92 -9.11 -5.33 -7.93
N GLU A 93 -8.94 -5.20 -9.22
CA GLU A 93 -10.04 -5.14 -10.18
C GLU A 93 -10.15 -6.49 -10.89
N PHE A 94 -11.32 -7.10 -10.74
CA PHE A 94 -11.74 -8.26 -11.50
C PHE A 94 -12.51 -7.83 -12.73
N ASP A 95 -12.51 -8.71 -13.72
CA ASP A 95 -13.29 -8.52 -14.94
C ASP A 95 -14.80 -8.54 -14.68
N CYS A 96 -15.24 -9.29 -13.67
CA CYS A 96 -16.65 -9.43 -13.30
C CYS A 96 -16.91 -9.06 -11.83
N ASP A 97 -17.95 -8.26 -11.59
CA ASP A 97 -18.40 -7.86 -10.25
C ASP A 97 -18.89 -9.04 -9.38
N GLU A 98 -19.49 -10.06 -9.99
CA GLU A 98 -19.91 -11.26 -9.26
C GLU A 98 -18.70 -12.01 -8.68
N VAL A 99 -17.62 -12.12 -9.46
CA VAL A 99 -16.35 -12.72 -9.00
C VAL A 99 -15.75 -11.90 -7.87
N ALA A 100 -15.78 -10.57 -7.98
CA ALA A 100 -15.30 -9.68 -6.92
C ALA A 100 -16.05 -9.87 -5.59
N LYS A 101 -17.38 -10.07 -5.64
CA LYS A 101 -18.21 -10.36 -4.46
C LYS A 101 -17.85 -11.69 -3.82
N ILE A 102 -17.73 -12.75 -4.62
CA ILE A 102 -17.37 -14.08 -4.13
C ILE A 102 -15.96 -14.07 -3.51
N ALA A 103 -14.99 -13.46 -4.20
CA ALA A 103 -13.63 -13.33 -3.68
C ALA A 103 -13.59 -12.54 -2.37
N ALA A 104 -14.40 -11.49 -2.24
CA ALA A 104 -14.49 -10.71 -1.01
C ALA A 104 -15.09 -11.51 0.15
N GLU A 105 -16.19 -12.23 -0.08
CA GLU A 105 -16.86 -13.03 0.96
C GLU A 105 -16.01 -14.22 1.42
N THR A 106 -15.35 -14.90 0.50
CA THR A 106 -14.54 -16.10 0.80
C THR A 106 -13.24 -15.76 1.52
N MET A 107 -12.61 -14.63 1.17
CA MET A 107 -11.31 -14.24 1.73
C MET A 107 -11.41 -13.28 2.91
N ASP A 108 -12.60 -12.81 3.30
CA ASP A 108 -12.75 -11.95 4.47
C ASP A 108 -12.46 -12.74 5.76
N ASN A 109 -11.57 -12.20 6.59
CA ASN A 109 -11.05 -12.83 7.81
C ASN A 109 -10.26 -14.14 7.55
N TYR A 110 -9.68 -14.30 6.37
CA TYR A 110 -8.75 -15.40 6.10
C TYR A 110 -7.44 -15.21 6.88
N MET A 111 -6.99 -16.24 7.60
CA MET A 111 -5.74 -16.20 8.37
C MET A 111 -4.53 -16.47 7.46
N MET A 112 -3.71 -15.45 7.23
CA MET A 112 -2.51 -15.53 6.40
C MET A 112 -1.29 -14.97 7.15
N PHE A 113 -0.27 -15.79 7.37
CA PHE A 113 0.97 -15.43 8.09
C PHE A 113 0.73 -14.71 9.43
N GLY A 114 -0.24 -15.17 10.23
CA GLY A 114 -0.60 -14.59 11.52
C GLY A 114 -1.39 -13.28 11.43
N ARG A 115 -1.96 -12.97 10.26
CA ARG A 115 -2.85 -11.81 10.05
C ARG A 115 -4.17 -12.24 9.43
N LEU A 116 -5.26 -11.70 9.95
CA LEU A 116 -6.58 -11.85 9.34
C LEU A 116 -6.73 -10.82 8.21
N LEU A 117 -6.82 -11.30 6.98
CA LEU A 117 -7.09 -10.49 5.80
C LEU A 117 -8.46 -9.85 5.92
N LYS A 118 -8.60 -8.65 5.36
CA LYS A 118 -9.88 -7.94 5.29
C LYS A 118 -10.24 -7.70 3.84
N CYS A 119 -11.30 -8.33 3.37
CA CYS A 119 -11.70 -8.31 1.96
C CYS A 119 -13.07 -7.68 1.82
N LYS A 120 -13.20 -6.61 1.04
CA LYS A 120 -14.47 -5.90 0.85
C LYS A 120 -14.65 -5.42 -0.57
N VAL A 121 -15.83 -5.59 -1.14
CA VAL A 121 -16.18 -4.95 -2.42
C VAL A 121 -16.33 -3.44 -2.21
N ILE A 122 -15.85 -2.67 -3.18
CA ILE A 122 -15.95 -1.20 -3.18
C ILE A 122 -16.94 -0.79 -4.27
N SER A 123 -17.91 0.03 -3.90
CA SER A 123 -18.81 0.67 -4.87
C SER A 123 -18.02 1.59 -5.82
N PRO A 124 -18.34 1.62 -7.13
CA PRO A 124 -17.65 2.46 -8.11
C PRO A 124 -17.50 3.93 -7.70
N ASP A 125 -18.51 4.51 -7.04
CA ASP A 125 -18.49 5.91 -6.60
C ASP A 125 -17.41 6.25 -5.57
N LYS A 126 -16.97 5.25 -4.80
CA LYS A 126 -15.93 5.41 -3.77
C LYS A 126 -14.52 5.27 -4.35
N ILE A 127 -14.41 4.85 -5.60
CA ILE A 127 -13.14 4.66 -6.28
C ILE A 127 -12.66 6.01 -6.77
N HIS A 128 -11.55 6.48 -6.21
CA HIS A 128 -10.94 7.72 -6.67
C HIS A 128 -10.45 7.56 -8.13
N PRO A 129 -10.67 8.53 -9.04
CA PRO A 129 -10.32 8.40 -10.45
C PRO A 129 -8.85 8.04 -10.70
N ARG A 130 -7.97 8.52 -9.83
CA ARG A 130 -6.51 8.27 -9.89
C ARG A 130 -6.04 6.98 -9.20
N LEU A 131 -6.94 6.10 -8.78
CA LEU A 131 -6.57 4.89 -8.04
C LEU A 131 -5.56 4.03 -8.82
N TRP A 132 -5.81 3.89 -10.13
CA TRP A 132 -5.03 3.05 -11.02
C TRP A 132 -3.82 3.74 -11.64
N GLU A 133 -3.59 5.03 -11.34
CA GLU A 133 -2.40 5.73 -11.82
C GLU A 133 -1.13 5.10 -11.23
N GLY A 134 -0.28 4.58 -12.12
CA GLY A 134 0.96 3.90 -11.74
C GLY A 134 0.77 2.47 -11.20
N SER A 135 -0.33 1.80 -11.55
CA SER A 135 -0.62 0.40 -11.15
C SER A 135 0.43 -0.62 -11.59
N ASN A 136 1.27 -0.33 -12.58
CA ASN A 136 2.34 -1.23 -13.04
C ASN A 136 3.76 -0.69 -12.78
N ARG A 137 3.90 0.34 -11.93
CA ARG A 137 5.22 0.89 -11.62
C ARG A 137 6.00 -0.06 -10.72
N LYS A 138 7.19 -0.49 -11.17
CA LYS A 138 8.14 -1.22 -10.31
C LYS A 138 8.65 -0.29 -9.20
N PHE A 139 8.33 -0.63 -7.96
CA PHE A 139 8.78 0.11 -6.78
C PHE A 139 10.11 -0.46 -6.29
N ARG A 140 11.14 0.39 -6.22
CA ARG A 140 12.42 0.05 -5.56
C ARG A 140 12.37 0.53 -4.13
N HIS A 141 12.59 -0.38 -3.18
CA HIS A 141 12.76 0.01 -1.79
C HIS A 141 14.00 0.90 -1.66
N VAL A 142 13.85 2.04 -0.97
CA VAL A 142 14.96 2.95 -0.68
C VAL A 142 15.09 3.01 0.83
N SER A 143 16.31 2.80 1.33
CA SER A 143 16.57 2.85 2.76
C SER A 143 16.35 4.27 3.30
N ARG A 144 15.93 4.39 4.57
CA ARG A 144 15.75 5.72 5.19
C ARG A 144 17.09 6.47 5.24
N ASN A 145 18.19 5.74 5.41
CA ASN A 145 19.55 6.26 5.45
C ASN A 145 19.93 6.87 4.11
N GLU A 146 19.74 6.17 2.99
CA GLU A 146 19.99 6.73 1.65
C GLU A 146 19.17 8.01 1.38
N ILE A 147 17.91 8.04 1.82
CA ILE A 147 17.07 9.25 1.67
C ILE A 147 17.64 10.40 2.51
N ALA A 148 18.08 10.12 3.74
CA ALA A 148 18.67 11.11 4.63
C ALA A 148 20.01 11.64 4.08
N ILE A 149 20.88 10.73 3.63
CA ILE A 149 22.17 11.03 2.99
C ILE A 149 21.93 11.92 1.77
N LYS A 150 21.05 11.51 0.85
CA LYS A 150 20.71 12.33 -0.34
C LYS A 150 20.17 13.70 0.03
N LYS A 151 19.34 13.81 1.07
CA LYS A 151 18.79 15.09 1.52
C LYS A 151 19.86 16.00 2.13
N GLN A 152 20.80 15.43 2.86
CA GLN A 152 21.88 16.16 3.52
C GLN A 152 22.98 16.57 2.52
N ASN A 153 23.32 15.68 1.59
CA ASN A 153 24.27 15.91 0.51
C ASN A 153 23.68 16.80 -0.60
N LYS A 154 22.35 17.03 -0.64
CA LYS A 154 21.73 17.96 -1.59
C LYS A 154 22.36 19.36 -1.44
N GLU A 155 22.86 19.90 -2.54
CA GLU A 155 23.40 21.25 -2.58
C GLU A 155 22.33 22.29 -2.23
N ARG A 156 22.67 23.20 -1.33
CA ARG A 156 21.80 24.29 -0.91
C ARG A 156 22.06 25.50 -1.79
N ASN A 157 21.10 25.82 -2.65
CA ASN A 157 21.18 27.00 -3.53
C ASN A 157 20.98 28.29 -2.70
N GLN A 158 21.65 29.38 -3.09
CA GLN A 158 21.53 30.71 -2.47
C GLN A 158 20.06 31.18 -2.39
N LYS A 159 19.26 30.92 -3.43
CA LYS A 159 17.82 31.26 -3.44
C LYS A 159 17.03 30.51 -2.34
N GLU A 160 17.35 29.23 -2.12
CA GLU A 160 16.70 28.39 -1.11
C GLU A 160 17.13 28.85 0.29
N HIS A 161 18.39 29.27 0.46
CA HIS A 161 18.91 29.86 1.69
C HIS A 161 18.21 31.17 2.05
N ALA A 162 18.08 32.10 1.10
CA ALA A 162 17.38 33.37 1.30
C ALA A 162 15.89 33.16 1.69
N ALA A 163 15.22 32.18 1.08
CA ALA A 163 13.85 31.82 1.45
C ALA A 163 13.76 31.26 2.88
N ASN A 164 14.74 30.47 3.30
CA ASN A 164 14.82 29.95 4.66
C ASN A 164 15.06 31.06 5.68
N VAL A 165 16.00 31.97 5.42
CA VAL A 165 16.25 33.17 6.24
C VAL A 165 14.96 33.99 6.41
N LYS A 166 14.24 34.25 5.31
CA LYS A 166 12.95 34.96 5.35
C LYS A 166 11.92 34.26 6.24
N ASN A 167 11.86 32.93 6.18
CA ASN A 167 10.97 32.13 7.02
C ASN A 167 11.38 32.14 8.50
N ILE A 168 12.68 32.17 8.81
CA ILE A 168 13.21 32.28 10.17
C ILE A 168 12.81 33.63 10.79
N LEU A 169 13.08 34.74 10.10
CA LEU A 169 12.70 36.10 10.53
C LEU A 169 11.18 36.24 10.74
N LYS A 170 10.38 35.61 9.87
CA LYS A 170 8.92 35.60 10.01
C LYS A 170 8.46 34.82 11.25
N LYS A 171 9.11 33.71 11.60
CA LYS A 171 8.79 32.96 12.82
C LYS A 171 9.24 33.71 14.07
N GLU A 172 10.38 34.37 14.01
CA GLU A 172 10.91 35.19 15.10
C GLU A 172 9.97 36.35 15.45
N SER A 173 9.56 37.14 14.46
CA SER A 173 8.63 38.26 14.68
C SER A 173 7.29 37.80 15.29
N ARG A 174 6.77 36.64 14.88
CA ARG A 174 5.57 36.04 15.49
C ARG A 174 5.80 35.65 16.96
N LYS A 175 6.97 35.11 17.29
CA LYS A 175 7.32 34.75 18.67
C LYS A 175 7.49 35.99 19.55
N ARG A 176 8.20 37.03 19.07
CA ARG A 176 8.39 38.30 19.80
C ARG A 176 7.05 38.97 20.12
N LYS A 177 6.16 39.12 19.14
CA LYS A 177 4.80 39.62 19.37
C LYS A 177 4.01 38.81 20.41
N LYS A 178 4.20 37.49 20.44
CA LYS A 178 3.55 36.62 21.43
C LYS A 178 4.12 36.83 22.82
N LEU A 179 5.43 37.03 22.96
CA LEU A 179 6.11 37.29 24.24
C LEU A 179 5.76 38.68 24.78
N GLU A 180 5.73 39.70 23.91
CA GLU A 180 5.27 41.05 24.24
C GLU A 180 3.84 41.03 24.79
N LYS A 181 2.93 40.30 24.12
CA LYS A 181 1.55 40.14 24.59
C LYS A 181 1.45 39.45 25.95
N LEU A 182 2.44 38.62 26.30
CA LEU A 182 2.51 37.94 27.59
C LEU A 182 3.26 38.79 28.65
N GLY A 183 3.76 39.97 28.29
CA GLY A 183 4.52 40.84 29.20
C GLY A 183 5.90 40.30 29.56
N ILE A 184 6.43 39.35 28.79
CA ILE A 184 7.73 38.72 29.07
C ILE A 184 8.81 39.51 28.34
N ALA A 185 9.68 40.18 29.10
CA ALA A 185 10.90 40.77 28.58
C ALA A 185 11.85 39.63 28.14
N TYR A 186 12.12 39.55 26.84
CA TYR A 186 12.90 38.48 26.24
C TYR A 186 14.15 39.04 25.56
N ASP A 187 15.29 38.90 26.24
CA ASP A 187 16.60 39.36 25.79
C ASP A 187 17.26 38.30 24.90
N PHE A 188 16.83 38.26 23.64
CA PHE A 188 17.46 37.45 22.60
C PHE A 188 17.77 38.37 21.41
N PRO A 189 19.05 38.54 21.02
CA PRO A 189 19.49 39.52 20.01
C PRO A 189 18.77 39.31 18.67
N GLY A 190 18.44 38.05 18.36
CA GLY A 190 17.57 37.69 17.25
C GLY A 190 18.29 36.91 16.18
N TYR A 191 17.54 36.33 15.26
CA TYR A 191 18.13 35.60 14.13
C TYR A 191 18.48 36.53 12.97
N LYS A 192 18.30 37.85 13.12
CA LYS A 192 18.51 38.82 12.05
C LYS A 192 19.98 39.04 11.74
N GLU A 193 20.78 39.29 12.75
CA GLU A 193 22.24 39.49 12.62
C GLU A 193 22.90 38.20 12.13
N GLU A 194 22.60 37.06 12.77
CA GLU A 194 23.09 35.75 12.34
C GLU A 194 22.66 35.38 10.92
N ALA A 195 21.46 35.76 10.50
CA ALA A 195 20.97 35.42 9.17
C ALA A 195 21.64 36.23 8.05
N GLU A 196 21.97 37.50 8.30
CA GLU A 196 22.71 38.37 7.37
C GLU A 196 24.14 37.86 7.14
N GLU A 197 24.76 37.30 8.17
CA GLU A 197 26.11 36.72 8.10
C GLU A 197 26.13 35.25 7.63
N SER A 198 25.00 34.56 7.69
CA SER A 198 24.94 33.14 7.37
C SER A 198 25.10 32.85 5.88
N GLN A 199 26.13 32.09 5.53
CA GLN A 199 26.29 31.50 4.20
C GLN A 199 25.72 30.06 4.15
N PRO A 200 25.28 29.57 2.98
CA PRO A 200 24.80 28.20 2.84
C PRO A 200 25.95 27.20 3.09
N LYS A 201 25.94 26.56 4.25
CA LYS A 201 26.92 25.51 4.59
C LYS A 201 26.51 24.17 3.97
N HIS A 202 27.43 23.51 3.28
CA HIS A 202 27.30 22.13 2.81
C HIS A 202 28.24 21.23 3.61
N LYS A 203 27.72 20.11 4.14
CA LYS A 203 28.52 19.10 4.84
C LYS A 203 28.18 17.76 4.19
N ARG A 204 29.12 17.23 3.39
CA ARG A 204 28.98 15.95 2.70
C ARG A 204 29.35 14.84 3.66
N PHE A 205 28.49 13.84 3.82
CA PHE A 205 28.84 12.59 4.50
C PHE A 205 29.43 11.63 3.46
N SER A 206 30.59 11.04 3.75
CA SER A 206 31.21 9.98 2.94
C SER A 206 30.35 8.71 2.97
N ASP A 207 30.40 7.93 1.90
CA ASP A 207 29.59 6.71 1.71
C ASP A 207 30.23 5.45 2.33
N GLU A 208 31.21 5.59 3.24
CA GLU A 208 31.87 4.46 3.94
C GLU A 208 31.02 3.86 5.06
#